data_AF-A0A949CQ16-F1
#
_entry.id   AF-A0A949CQ16-F1
#
_cell.length_a   1.000
_cell.length_b   1.000
_cell.length_c   1.000
_cell.angle_alpha   90.00
_cell.angle_beta   90.00
_cell.angle_gamma   90.00
#
_symmetry.space_group_name_H-M   'P 1'
#
loop_
_entity.id
_entity.type
_entity.pdbx_description
1 polymer ?
#
loop_
_entity_poly.entity_id
_entity_poly.type
_entity_poly.pdbx_seq_one_letter_code
_entity_poly.pdbx_strand_id
1 'polypeptide(L)'
;VFSLAVLRLYGVLPGIVAFLAFALTYHEPGSPRWTWFFLLIPLALLRVVGAGKQSVGLQWWRNIALLILLFNLIPFAAAQIQNAIYPQLEPSSVAFQNRTLFEWMQQTSNTRSDSLTMSTDSMNDVSGSGMYPSDVAKDYRQSQIPMSRGMENSQSVQNSKIQSAQVSNLQYDPKTSIQTGVAKPQWVGNVVRCRWEGPVSAEETIRPVLLSCNAHRLLTMVRLLLLGLLLGILLEGLRDHWKRWFLVAEKVPKVSSVGLFLAVFFSIVGYAPHSLWAQIPDAPTLNVLKERFERASDAFPNAADIPQMTLQLEQNQIALEATIHAASAVAVPLPGKAPSWFPRKVQLDEQDATVTRRADGHLWILIPEGIHRVRAEGRIVESTEWSWAFVLPPRHLRIDAPEWTWTGLSSEGKPDNQVIFVRKEQVVEGVASYDQRNFRSAFLVERRLEIGLVWKSYTTVKRLSQTGKAVSISVPLVAGERIVTSGVNQSNGSVELNFGADDKSFEWQSELPVSEQITLAAKPISNISEKWSVETSPVWSMQSEGEKPIFGMQKENLIPEWYPW
;
A
#
# COMPACT_ATOMS: atom_id res chain seq x y z
N VAL A 1 11.90 -41.20 -24.44
CA VAL A 1 11.06 -42.42 -24.32
C VAL A 1 9.86 -42.40 -25.26
N PHE A 2 8.99 -41.39 -25.22
CA PHE A 2 7.81 -41.30 -26.11
C PHE A 2 8.14 -41.49 -27.60
N SER A 3 9.09 -40.69 -28.12
CA SER A 3 9.50 -40.72 -29.53
C SER A 3 10.03 -42.09 -29.95
N LEU A 4 10.77 -42.79 -29.09
CA LEU A 4 11.26 -44.15 -29.34
C LEU A 4 10.11 -45.17 -29.38
N ALA A 5 9.09 -45.00 -28.54
CA ALA A 5 7.90 -45.84 -28.59
C ALA A 5 7.14 -45.63 -29.91
N VAL A 6 6.95 -44.37 -30.33
CA VAL A 6 6.36 -44.04 -31.64
C VAL A 6 7.22 -44.60 -32.79
N LEU A 7 8.54 -44.50 -32.71
CA LEU A 7 9.49 -45.03 -33.69
C LEU A 7 9.31 -46.55 -33.88
N ARG A 8 9.26 -47.29 -32.77
CA ARG A 8 9.10 -48.76 -32.79
C ARG A 8 7.71 -49.18 -33.28
N LEU A 9 6.70 -48.36 -33.00
CA LEU A 9 5.32 -48.64 -33.36
C LEU A 9 5.02 -48.27 -34.82
N TYR A 10 5.32 -47.05 -35.26
CA TYR A 10 4.87 -46.49 -36.53
C TYR A 10 6.01 -46.29 -37.54
N GLY A 11 7.26 -46.61 -37.18
CA GLY A 11 8.43 -46.50 -38.05
C GLY A 11 9.21 -45.19 -37.89
N VAL A 12 10.22 -45.02 -38.75
CA VAL A 12 11.24 -43.97 -38.58
C VAL A 12 10.66 -42.56 -38.67
N LEU A 13 9.89 -42.28 -39.72
CA LEU A 13 9.36 -40.95 -40.00
C LEU A 13 8.41 -40.45 -38.89
N PRO A 14 7.42 -41.24 -38.40
CA PRO A 14 6.60 -40.87 -37.26
C PRO A 14 7.38 -40.67 -35.95
N GLY A 15 8.44 -41.46 -35.73
CA GLY A 15 9.32 -41.28 -34.57
C GLY A 15 10.07 -39.94 -34.61
N ILE A 16 10.53 -39.51 -35.79
CA ILE A 16 11.17 -38.20 -35.98
C ILE A 16 10.16 -37.07 -35.75
N VAL A 17 8.95 -37.18 -36.31
CA VAL A 17 7.88 -36.19 -36.07
C VAL A 17 7.57 -36.07 -34.58
N ALA A 18 7.40 -37.20 -33.89
CA ALA A 18 7.15 -37.22 -32.45
C ALA A 18 8.29 -36.57 -31.66
N PHE A 19 9.54 -36.84 -32.06
CA PHE A 19 10.71 -36.22 -31.42
C PHE A 19 10.72 -34.71 -31.60
N LEU A 20 10.54 -34.21 -32.82
CA LEU A 20 10.53 -32.76 -33.10
C LEU A 20 9.33 -32.06 -32.45
N ALA A 21 8.14 -32.66 -32.52
CA ALA A 21 6.93 -32.13 -31.89
C ALA A 21 7.12 -31.96 -30.38
N PHE A 22 7.68 -32.97 -29.71
CA PHE A 22 7.95 -32.89 -28.28
C PHE A 22 9.09 -31.94 -27.96
N ALA A 23 10.21 -31.97 -28.69
CA ALA A 23 11.33 -31.06 -28.46
C ALA A 23 10.89 -29.59 -28.50
N LEU A 24 10.02 -29.24 -29.44
CA LEU A 24 9.51 -27.87 -29.59
C LEU A 24 8.39 -27.49 -28.61
N THR A 25 7.67 -28.45 -28.03
CA THR A 25 6.54 -28.19 -27.11
C THR A 25 6.88 -28.42 -25.65
N TYR A 26 7.97 -29.15 -25.36
CA TYR A 26 8.25 -29.65 -24.03
C TYR A 26 8.49 -28.54 -23.00
N HIS A 27 8.93 -27.35 -23.38
CA HIS A 27 9.12 -26.26 -22.43
C HIS A 27 7.94 -25.28 -22.36
N GLU A 28 6.96 -25.43 -23.25
CA GLU A 28 5.81 -24.53 -23.32
C GLU A 28 4.83 -24.73 -22.15
N PRO A 29 4.23 -23.64 -21.65
CA PRO A 29 3.17 -23.72 -20.65
C PRO A 29 1.92 -24.41 -21.23
N GLY A 30 1.27 -25.26 -20.45
CA GLY A 30 0.05 -25.96 -20.85
C GLY A 30 0.23 -27.06 -21.91
N SER A 31 1.46 -27.40 -22.32
CA SER A 31 1.69 -28.45 -23.34
C SER A 31 1.15 -29.82 -22.86
N PRO A 32 0.39 -30.57 -23.68
CA PRO A 32 -0.28 -31.82 -23.29
C PRO A 32 0.66 -33.05 -23.19
N ARG A 33 1.77 -32.96 -22.44
CA ARG A 33 2.87 -33.96 -22.44
C ARG A 33 2.40 -35.37 -22.07
N TRP A 34 1.64 -35.49 -20.99
CA TRP A 34 1.22 -36.78 -20.43
C TRP A 34 0.05 -37.42 -21.17
N THR A 35 -0.84 -36.63 -21.75
CA THR A 35 -2.03 -37.13 -22.44
C THR A 35 -1.66 -37.84 -23.75
N TRP A 36 -0.58 -37.43 -24.42
CA TRP A 36 0.01 -38.17 -25.53
C TRP A 36 0.47 -39.57 -25.13
N PHE A 37 1.16 -39.71 -23.99
CA PHE A 37 1.57 -41.02 -23.47
C PHE A 37 0.35 -41.87 -23.11
N PHE A 38 -0.64 -41.28 -22.46
CA PHE A 38 -1.89 -41.96 -22.11
C PHE A 38 -2.65 -42.47 -23.34
N LEU A 39 -2.57 -41.77 -24.47
CA LEU A 39 -3.11 -42.23 -25.76
C LEU A 39 -2.26 -43.34 -26.40
N LEU A 40 -0.93 -43.28 -26.27
CA LEU A 40 -0.02 -44.24 -26.90
C LEU A 40 -0.15 -45.65 -26.33
N ILE A 41 -0.45 -45.79 -25.03
CA ILE A 41 -0.61 -47.09 -24.36
C ILE A 41 -1.69 -47.96 -25.02
N PRO A 42 -2.97 -47.52 -25.12
CA PRO A 42 -4.00 -48.33 -25.77
C PRO A 42 -3.73 -48.51 -27.27
N LEU A 43 -3.09 -47.55 -27.95
CA LEU A 43 -2.69 -47.71 -29.37
C LEU A 43 -1.66 -48.82 -29.56
N ALA A 44 -0.68 -48.93 -28.66
CA ALA A 44 0.32 -49.99 -28.69
C ALA A 44 -0.30 -51.37 -28.40
N LEU A 45 -1.14 -51.45 -27.36
CA LEU A 45 -1.78 -52.71 -26.97
C LEU A 45 -2.77 -53.22 -28.04
N LEU A 46 -3.51 -52.32 -28.70
CA LEU A 46 -4.45 -52.68 -29.77
C LEU A 46 -3.78 -53.34 -30.98
N ARG A 47 -2.46 -53.19 -31.15
CA ARG A 47 -1.70 -53.86 -32.22
C ARG A 47 -1.28 -55.29 -31.86
N VAL A 48 -1.25 -55.61 -30.57
CA VAL A 48 -0.85 -56.93 -30.06
C VAL A 48 -2.09 -57.78 -29.77
N VAL A 49 -3.18 -57.16 -29.31
CA VAL A 49 -4.43 -57.85 -28.97
C VAL A 49 -5.25 -58.08 -30.24
N GLY A 50 -5.45 -59.34 -30.62
CA GLY A 50 -6.30 -59.73 -31.75
C GLY A 50 -7.78 -59.37 -31.57
N ALA A 51 -8.58 -59.50 -32.63
CA ALA A 51 -10.00 -59.15 -32.63
C ALA A 51 -10.80 -60.03 -31.64
N GLY A 52 -11.20 -59.47 -30.50
CA GLY A 52 -11.95 -60.16 -29.44
C GLY A 52 -12.57 -59.21 -28.43
N LYS A 53 -13.30 -59.70 -27.42
CA LYS A 53 -13.99 -58.83 -26.44
C LYS A 53 -13.05 -57.86 -25.70
N GLN A 54 -11.79 -58.24 -25.51
CA GLN A 54 -10.77 -57.40 -24.86
C GLN A 54 -10.36 -56.18 -25.71
N SER A 55 -10.49 -56.25 -27.04
CA SER A 55 -10.21 -55.09 -27.91
C SER A 55 -11.26 -53.98 -27.75
N VAL A 56 -12.48 -54.30 -27.29
CA VAL A 56 -13.55 -53.31 -27.05
C VAL A 56 -13.18 -52.38 -25.89
N GLY A 57 -12.68 -52.93 -24.78
CA GLY A 57 -12.24 -52.13 -23.62
C GLY A 57 -11.08 -51.19 -23.96
N LEU A 58 -10.09 -51.68 -24.72
CA LEU A 58 -8.98 -50.85 -25.21
C LEU A 58 -9.43 -49.77 -26.20
N GLN A 59 -10.44 -50.04 -27.03
CA GLN A 59 -11.03 -49.04 -27.92
C GLN A 59 -11.72 -47.91 -27.13
N TRP A 60 -12.44 -48.24 -26.07
CA TRP A 60 -13.01 -47.25 -25.15
C TRP A 60 -11.93 -46.42 -24.46
N TRP A 61 -10.90 -47.07 -23.91
CA TRP A 61 -9.76 -46.36 -23.32
C TRP A 61 -9.10 -45.43 -24.33
N ARG A 62 -8.81 -45.90 -25.55
CA ARG A 62 -8.28 -45.05 -26.63
C ARG A 62 -9.16 -43.82 -26.88
N ASN A 63 -10.48 -43.99 -26.98
CA ASN A 63 -11.40 -42.89 -27.25
C ASN A 63 -11.43 -41.87 -26.09
N ILE A 64 -11.42 -42.35 -24.84
CA ILE A 64 -11.32 -41.49 -23.65
C ILE A 64 -9.98 -40.75 -23.64
N ALA A 65 -8.88 -41.45 -23.91
CA ALA A 65 -7.55 -40.85 -23.99
C ALA A 65 -7.45 -39.78 -25.09
N LEU A 66 -8.11 -40.00 -26.23
CA LEU A 66 -8.22 -39.04 -27.32
C LEU A 66 -9.04 -37.82 -26.91
N LEU A 67 -10.18 -38.01 -26.24
CA LEU A 67 -11.00 -36.90 -25.74
C LEU A 67 -10.22 -36.05 -24.74
N ILE A 68 -9.54 -36.68 -23.78
CA ILE A 68 -8.68 -36.00 -22.82
C ILE A 68 -7.54 -35.27 -23.53
N LEU A 69 -6.92 -35.89 -24.55
CA LEU A 69 -5.88 -35.24 -25.34
C LEU A 69 -6.43 -33.99 -26.04
N LEU A 70 -7.58 -34.08 -26.73
CA LEU A 70 -8.19 -32.94 -27.42
C LEU A 70 -8.59 -31.82 -26.44
N PHE A 71 -9.13 -32.19 -25.28
CA PHE A 71 -9.50 -31.25 -24.23
C PHE A 71 -8.31 -30.43 -23.73
N ASN A 72 -7.09 -30.99 -23.74
CA ASN A 72 -5.87 -30.26 -23.37
C ASN A 72 -5.18 -29.60 -24.58
N LEU A 73 -5.23 -30.24 -25.75
CA LEU A 73 -4.55 -29.80 -26.96
C LEU A 73 -5.21 -28.56 -27.57
N ILE A 74 -6.54 -28.45 -27.53
CA ILE A 74 -7.28 -27.31 -28.11
C ILE A 74 -7.00 -26.00 -27.34
N PRO A 75 -7.14 -25.92 -26.00
CA PRO A 75 -6.79 -24.71 -25.26
C PRO A 75 -5.32 -24.35 -25.39
N PHE A 76 -4.43 -25.35 -25.39
CA PHE A 76 -3.00 -25.15 -25.65
C PHE A 76 -2.78 -24.51 -27.02
N ALA A 77 -3.38 -25.05 -28.08
CA ALA A 77 -3.26 -24.48 -29.43
C ALA A 77 -3.83 -23.06 -29.51
N ALA A 78 -4.97 -22.78 -28.86
CA ALA A 78 -5.56 -21.46 -28.80
C ALA A 78 -4.63 -20.44 -28.11
N ALA A 79 -4.05 -20.79 -26.95
CA ALA A 79 -3.11 -19.94 -26.23
C ALA A 79 -1.83 -19.66 -27.06
N GLN A 80 -1.31 -20.69 -27.74
CA GLN A 80 -0.15 -20.57 -28.62
C GLN A 80 -0.44 -19.63 -29.80
N ILE A 81 -1.61 -19.75 -30.44
CA ILE A 81 -2.04 -18.84 -31.51
C ILE A 81 -2.24 -17.41 -30.97
N GLN A 82 -2.86 -17.27 -29.82
CA GLN A 82 -3.08 -15.97 -29.19
C GLN A 82 -1.76 -15.26 -28.88
N ASN A 83 -0.76 -15.96 -28.33
CA ASN A 83 0.56 -15.40 -28.06
C ASN A 83 1.34 -15.09 -29.34
N ALA A 84 1.14 -15.87 -30.41
CA ALA A 84 1.76 -15.60 -31.70
C ALA A 84 1.19 -14.32 -32.36
N ILE A 85 -0.14 -14.11 -32.27
CA ILE A 85 -0.80 -12.93 -32.84
C ILE A 85 -0.59 -11.70 -31.94
N TYR A 86 -0.77 -11.87 -30.63
CA TYR A 86 -0.71 -10.85 -29.60
C TYR A 86 0.36 -11.19 -28.55
N PRO A 87 1.65 -11.03 -28.86
CA PRO A 87 2.73 -11.33 -27.91
C PRO A 87 2.64 -10.50 -26.62
N GLN A 88 1.99 -9.34 -26.65
CA GLN A 88 1.71 -8.52 -25.46
C GLN A 88 0.76 -9.19 -24.44
N LEU A 89 0.10 -10.29 -24.81
CA LEU A 89 -0.76 -11.08 -23.93
C LEU A 89 -0.04 -12.30 -23.33
N GLU A 90 1.28 -12.41 -23.51
CA GLU A 90 2.05 -13.48 -22.89
C GLU A 90 1.79 -13.51 -21.37
N PRO A 91 1.43 -14.68 -20.79
CA PRO A 91 1.15 -14.77 -19.36
C PRO A 91 2.35 -14.30 -18.54
N SER A 92 2.15 -13.28 -17.71
CA SER A 92 3.13 -12.85 -16.73
C SER A 92 3.08 -13.76 -15.49
N SER A 93 4.23 -14.03 -14.86
CA SER A 93 4.36 -14.76 -13.58
C SER A 93 4.05 -16.27 -13.59
N VAL A 94 4.29 -16.98 -14.70
CA VAL A 94 4.19 -18.44 -14.70
C VAL A 94 5.36 -19.04 -13.91
N ALA A 95 5.13 -19.34 -12.63
CA ALA A 95 6.11 -20.01 -11.78
C ALA A 95 6.48 -21.37 -12.39
N PHE A 96 7.76 -21.57 -12.71
CA PHE A 96 8.25 -22.85 -13.23
C PHE A 96 8.14 -24.01 -12.21
N GLN A 97 7.87 -23.72 -10.94
CA GLN A 97 8.10 -24.66 -9.84
C GLN A 97 6.94 -25.61 -9.51
N ASN A 98 5.67 -25.31 -9.84
CA ASN A 98 4.54 -26.16 -9.43
C ASN A 98 3.56 -26.44 -10.58
N ARG A 99 3.98 -27.23 -11.58
CA ARG A 99 3.09 -27.61 -12.69
C ARG A 99 2.34 -28.90 -12.40
N THR A 100 1.05 -28.79 -12.11
CA THR A 100 0.16 -29.95 -11.92
C THR A 100 -0.62 -30.27 -13.21
N LEU A 101 -1.15 -31.49 -13.32
CA LEU A 101 -1.96 -31.95 -14.47
C LEU A 101 -3.19 -31.06 -14.78
N PHE A 102 -3.60 -30.19 -13.85
CA PHE A 102 -4.84 -29.40 -13.93
C PHE A 102 -4.65 -27.90 -13.62
N GLU A 103 -3.43 -27.37 -13.78
CA GLU A 103 -3.07 -25.98 -13.42
C GLU A 103 -3.97 -24.90 -14.09
N TRP A 104 -4.52 -25.18 -15.27
CA TRP A 104 -5.45 -24.26 -15.96
C TRP A 104 -6.78 -24.04 -15.21
N MET A 105 -7.19 -24.94 -14.29
CA MET A 105 -8.37 -24.73 -13.43
C MET A 105 -8.13 -23.70 -12.31
N GLN A 106 -6.86 -23.41 -11.97
CA GLN A 106 -6.50 -22.42 -10.94
C GLN A 106 -6.29 -21.01 -11.53
N GLN A 107 -6.24 -20.88 -12.85
CA GLN A 107 -6.15 -19.59 -13.56
C GLN A 107 -7.54 -18.99 -13.82
N THR A 108 -8.40 -18.94 -12.80
CA THR A 108 -9.58 -18.06 -12.83
C THR A 108 -9.17 -16.66 -12.37
N SER A 109 -9.85 -15.65 -12.91
CA SER A 109 -9.50 -14.23 -13.04
C SER A 109 -9.00 -13.44 -11.81
N ASN A 110 -8.89 -14.03 -10.63
CA ASN A 110 -8.61 -13.30 -9.38
C ASN A 110 -7.14 -13.31 -8.95
N THR A 111 -6.24 -14.06 -9.59
CA THR A 111 -4.79 -14.04 -9.27
C THR A 111 -4.02 -12.88 -9.92
N ARG A 112 -4.71 -11.99 -10.66
CA ARG A 112 -4.11 -10.82 -11.31
C ARG A 112 -3.82 -9.66 -10.33
N SER A 113 -4.47 -9.63 -9.16
CA SER A 113 -4.29 -8.58 -8.15
C SER A 113 -3.18 -8.88 -7.14
N ASP A 114 -2.91 -10.15 -6.81
CA ASP A 114 -1.97 -10.51 -5.75
C ASP A 114 -0.50 -10.56 -6.18
N SER A 115 -0.23 -10.55 -7.50
CA SER A 115 1.14 -10.63 -8.04
C SER A 115 1.86 -9.29 -8.16
N LEU A 116 1.14 -8.16 -8.09
CA LEU A 116 1.78 -6.84 -8.02
C LEU A 116 2.48 -6.61 -6.68
N THR A 117 1.91 -7.13 -5.58
CA THR A 117 2.43 -6.93 -4.22
C THR A 117 3.70 -7.73 -3.93
N MET A 118 3.88 -8.93 -4.52
CA MET A 118 5.09 -9.74 -4.35
C MET A 118 6.31 -9.21 -5.11
N SER A 119 6.12 -8.36 -6.12
CA SER A 119 7.23 -7.85 -6.95
C SER A 119 8.02 -6.72 -6.27
N THR A 120 7.38 -5.94 -5.40
CA THR A 120 7.99 -4.82 -4.66
C THR A 120 8.67 -5.23 -3.35
N ASP A 121 8.15 -6.24 -2.64
CA ASP A 121 8.77 -6.68 -1.37
C ASP A 121 10.08 -7.46 -1.56
N SER A 122 10.29 -8.09 -2.72
CA SER A 122 11.52 -8.86 -2.99
C SER A 122 12.71 -8.00 -3.46
N MET A 123 12.53 -6.69 -3.65
CA MET A 123 13.59 -5.81 -4.15
C MET A 123 14.40 -5.17 -3.01
N ASN A 124 13.95 -5.33 -1.76
CA ASN A 124 14.64 -4.84 -0.56
C ASN A 124 15.50 -5.90 0.16
N ASP A 125 15.58 -7.14 -0.32
CA ASP A 125 16.27 -8.24 0.38
C ASP A 125 17.70 -8.51 -0.13
N VAL A 126 18.31 -7.53 -0.81
CA VAL A 126 19.69 -7.62 -1.32
C VAL A 126 20.49 -6.39 -0.90
N SER A 127 20.77 -6.25 0.39
CA SER A 127 21.94 -5.53 0.93
C SER A 127 22.08 -5.85 2.42
N GLY A 128 23.06 -6.67 2.80
CA GLY A 128 23.44 -6.82 4.21
C GLY A 128 23.66 -8.23 4.76
N SER A 129 24.18 -9.18 3.97
CA SER A 129 24.87 -10.33 4.56
C SER A 129 26.24 -9.85 5.12
N GLY A 130 26.20 -9.26 6.31
CA GLY A 130 27.38 -8.83 7.07
C GLY A 130 27.34 -9.48 8.47
N MET A 131 28.00 -10.62 8.55
CA MET A 131 28.52 -11.33 9.73
C MET A 131 28.35 -10.62 11.10
N TYR A 132 27.54 -11.19 11.99
CA TYR A 132 27.71 -11.04 13.44
C TYR A 132 27.84 -12.44 14.08
N PRO A 133 28.73 -12.64 15.06
CA PRO A 133 28.89 -13.91 15.73
C PRO A 133 27.69 -14.17 16.65
N SER A 134 27.10 -15.34 16.46
CA SER A 134 26.08 -15.91 17.32
C SER A 134 26.71 -16.41 18.62
N ASP A 135 26.31 -15.85 19.76
CA ASP A 135 26.40 -16.53 21.04
C ASP A 135 25.00 -16.76 21.60
N VAL A 136 24.84 -17.98 22.13
CA VAL A 136 23.73 -18.50 22.95
C VAL A 136 22.55 -19.17 22.23
N ALA A 137 22.82 -20.43 21.85
CA ALA A 137 22.10 -21.65 22.26
C ALA A 137 20.67 -21.94 21.75
N LYS A 138 20.63 -22.87 20.78
CA LYS A 138 19.88 -24.15 20.75
C LYS A 138 18.48 -24.20 21.38
N ASP A 139 17.47 -24.40 20.53
CA ASP A 139 16.77 -25.70 20.49
C ASP A 139 15.97 -25.88 19.20
N TYR A 140 16.40 -26.85 18.38
CA TYR A 140 15.61 -27.39 17.27
C TYR A 140 14.72 -28.51 17.81
N ARG A 141 13.40 -28.33 17.74
CA ARG A 141 12.47 -29.46 17.62
C ARG A 141 11.71 -29.36 16.31
N GLN A 142 12.15 -30.22 15.41
CA GLN A 142 11.46 -30.64 14.21
C GLN A 142 10.16 -31.35 14.61
N SER A 143 9.01 -30.80 14.26
CA SER A 143 7.75 -31.55 14.28
C SER A 143 6.91 -31.18 13.07
N GLN A 144 6.51 -32.24 12.38
CA GLN A 144 5.79 -32.31 11.13
C GLN A 144 4.46 -31.54 11.17
N ILE A 145 4.10 -31.01 10.01
CA ILE A 145 2.82 -30.39 9.67
C ILE A 145 1.66 -31.36 10.03
N PRO A 146 0.58 -30.83 10.61
CA PRO A 146 -0.73 -31.06 10.02
C PRO A 146 -1.41 -29.74 9.67
N MET A 147 -2.04 -29.71 8.49
CA MET A 147 -2.98 -28.68 8.10
C MET A 147 -4.06 -28.49 9.17
N SER A 148 -4.27 -27.27 9.63
CA SER A 148 -5.59 -26.83 10.08
C SER A 148 -5.82 -25.35 9.80
N ARG A 149 -7.10 -25.06 9.59
CA ARG A 149 -7.74 -23.80 9.21
C ARG A 149 -7.44 -22.64 10.16
N GLY A 150 -7.26 -21.46 9.55
CA GLY A 150 -7.87 -20.19 9.97
C GLY A 150 -7.35 -19.53 11.24
N MET A 151 -6.54 -18.48 11.09
CA MET A 151 -6.65 -17.23 11.84
C MET A 151 -5.68 -16.18 11.28
N GLU A 152 -6.23 -15.01 10.92
CA GLU A 152 -5.50 -13.79 10.57
C GLU A 152 -4.71 -13.28 11.79
N ASN A 153 -3.42 -12.98 11.61
CA ASN A 153 -2.61 -12.23 12.55
C ASN A 153 -2.45 -10.78 12.07
N SER A 154 -3.17 -9.87 12.71
CA SER A 154 -3.33 -8.45 12.32
C SER A 154 -2.30 -7.49 12.94
N GLN A 155 -1.14 -7.97 13.40
CA GLN A 155 -0.19 -7.15 14.19
C GLN A 155 1.06 -6.66 13.45
N SER A 156 1.33 -7.12 12.21
CA SER A 156 2.49 -6.65 11.43
C SER A 156 2.21 -5.44 10.50
N VAL A 157 0.96 -4.97 10.42
CA VAL A 157 0.54 -3.94 9.46
C VAL A 157 0.67 -2.49 9.99
N GLN A 158 0.85 -2.27 11.30
CA GLN A 158 0.88 -0.92 11.87
C GLN A 158 2.25 -0.23 11.85
N ASN A 159 3.37 -0.96 11.95
CA ASN A 159 4.70 -0.34 11.96
C ASN A 159 5.20 0.12 10.58
N SER A 160 4.66 -0.41 9.48
CA SER A 160 5.06 -0.02 8.11
C SER A 160 4.45 1.31 7.62
N LYS A 161 3.43 1.84 8.31
CA LYS A 161 2.76 3.10 7.91
C LYS A 161 3.46 4.37 8.36
N ILE A 162 4.30 4.32 9.41
CA ILE A 162 4.99 5.51 9.93
C ILE A 162 6.27 5.80 9.13
N GLN A 163 7.02 4.75 8.73
CA GLN A 163 8.21 4.91 7.90
C GLN A 163 7.90 5.30 6.44
N SER A 164 6.77 4.88 5.89
CA SER A 164 6.38 5.20 4.50
C SER A 164 6.01 6.67 4.28
N ALA A 165 5.53 7.38 5.31
CA ALA A 165 5.15 8.79 5.20
C ALA A 165 6.36 9.75 5.21
N GLN A 166 7.39 9.46 6.00
CA GLN A 166 8.61 10.29 6.08
C GLN A 166 9.46 10.21 4.81
N VAL A 167 9.40 9.07 4.11
CA VAL A 167 10.13 8.86 2.86
C VAL A 167 9.54 9.69 1.69
N SER A 168 8.30 10.18 1.78
CA SER A 168 7.61 10.84 0.66
C SER A 168 8.03 12.29 0.36
N ASN A 169 8.56 13.08 1.32
CA ASN A 169 8.92 14.50 1.08
C ASN A 169 10.36 14.68 0.56
N LEU A 170 11.21 13.68 0.79
CA LEU A 170 12.55 13.55 0.20
C LEU A 170 12.51 12.84 -1.16
N GLN A 171 11.46 12.06 -1.43
CA GLN A 171 11.14 11.49 -2.74
C GLN A 171 10.54 12.53 -3.70
N TYR A 172 10.44 12.16 -4.98
CA TYR A 172 9.81 12.99 -6.01
C TYR A 172 8.37 13.40 -5.64
N ASP A 173 7.98 14.61 -6.02
CA ASP A 173 6.69 15.21 -5.65
C ASP A 173 5.52 14.47 -6.31
N PRO A 174 4.59 13.90 -5.53
CA PRO A 174 3.39 13.27 -6.08
C PRO A 174 2.48 14.24 -6.84
N LYS A 175 2.53 15.54 -6.51
CA LYS A 175 1.77 16.62 -7.17
C LYS A 175 2.53 17.26 -8.31
N THR A 176 3.83 17.01 -8.44
CA THR A 176 4.49 17.27 -9.70
C THR A 176 3.79 16.35 -10.67
N SER A 177 3.01 16.96 -11.57
CA SER A 177 2.63 16.32 -12.79
C SER A 177 3.95 16.06 -13.50
N ILE A 178 4.58 14.92 -13.19
CA ILE A 178 5.28 14.20 -14.23
C ILE A 178 4.22 14.17 -15.32
N GLN A 179 4.49 14.85 -16.42
CA GLN A 179 3.58 14.89 -17.54
C GLN A 179 3.48 13.45 -18.02
N THR A 180 2.60 12.68 -17.39
CA THR A 180 2.19 11.35 -17.77
C THR A 180 1.22 11.60 -18.90
N GLY A 181 1.75 12.13 -20.01
CA GLY A 181 1.02 12.15 -21.27
C GLY A 181 0.46 10.75 -21.48
N VAL A 182 -0.82 10.66 -21.88
CA VAL A 182 -1.59 9.41 -22.11
C VAL A 182 -1.05 8.22 -21.34
N ALA A 183 -1.64 7.92 -20.17
CA ALA A 183 -1.31 6.78 -19.32
C ALA A 183 -0.87 5.58 -20.17
N LYS A 184 0.45 5.42 -20.32
CA LYS A 184 1.00 4.32 -21.08
C LYS A 184 0.80 3.10 -20.20
N PRO A 185 0.09 2.07 -20.64
CA PRO A 185 0.08 0.81 -19.90
C PRO A 185 1.53 0.42 -19.60
N GLN A 186 1.89 0.35 -18.32
CA GLN A 186 3.16 -0.23 -17.90
C GLN A 186 3.00 -1.74 -18.04
N TRP A 187 3.31 -2.23 -19.25
CA TRP A 187 3.45 -3.65 -19.49
C TRP A 187 4.68 -4.14 -18.73
N VAL A 188 4.46 -4.70 -17.54
CA VAL A 188 5.50 -5.43 -16.82
C VAL A 188 5.53 -6.84 -17.41
N GLY A 189 6.54 -7.12 -18.22
CA GLY A 189 6.76 -8.42 -18.85
C GLY A 189 7.29 -9.48 -17.87
N ASN A 190 7.69 -10.63 -18.43
CA ASN A 190 8.29 -11.69 -17.63
C ASN A 190 9.67 -11.29 -17.08
N VAL A 191 9.86 -11.46 -15.77
CA VAL A 191 11.12 -11.18 -15.08
C VAL A 191 11.83 -12.51 -14.80
N VAL A 192 13.04 -12.67 -15.33
CA VAL A 192 13.90 -13.81 -15.04
C VAL A 192 14.92 -13.39 -13.99
N ARG A 193 14.79 -13.90 -12.76
CA ARG A 193 15.76 -13.67 -11.69
C ARG A 193 16.82 -14.77 -11.72
N CYS A 194 18.06 -14.41 -12.02
CA CYS A 194 19.21 -15.30 -11.87
C CYS A 194 19.74 -15.17 -10.44
N ARG A 195 19.81 -16.29 -9.71
CA ARG A 195 20.37 -16.36 -8.35
C ARG A 195 21.50 -17.39 -8.36
N TRP A 196 22.62 -17.04 -7.74
CA TRP A 196 23.76 -17.93 -7.55
C TRP A 196 23.98 -18.12 -6.05
N GLU A 197 24.28 -19.34 -5.66
CA GLU A 197 24.65 -19.69 -4.28
C GLU A 197 26.08 -20.22 -4.34
N GLY A 198 27.04 -19.41 -3.88
CA GLY A 198 28.48 -19.74 -3.90
C GLY A 198 29.34 -18.80 -4.75
N PRO A 199 30.67 -19.02 -4.78
CA PRO A 199 31.59 -18.19 -5.56
C PRO A 199 31.43 -18.43 -7.07
N VAL A 200 31.23 -17.35 -7.83
CA VAL A 200 31.12 -17.36 -9.30
C VAL A 200 32.51 -17.08 -9.89
N SER A 201 33.01 -17.96 -10.76
CA SER A 201 34.30 -17.76 -11.42
C SER A 201 34.20 -16.73 -12.56
N ALA A 202 35.32 -16.07 -12.90
CA ALA A 202 35.34 -15.08 -13.98
C ALA A 202 35.05 -15.67 -15.38
N GLU A 203 35.11 -17.00 -15.53
CA GLU A 203 34.86 -17.73 -16.77
C GLU A 203 33.37 -18.04 -16.97
N GLU A 204 32.55 -17.91 -15.93
CA GLU A 204 31.11 -18.17 -16.00
C GLU A 204 30.38 -17.00 -16.69
N THR A 205 29.89 -17.25 -17.90
CA THR A 205 29.15 -16.26 -18.69
C THR A 205 27.72 -16.72 -18.95
N ILE A 206 26.76 -15.79 -18.85
CA ILE A 206 25.36 -16.01 -19.23
C ILE A 206 25.10 -15.33 -20.56
N ARG A 207 24.54 -16.06 -21.52
CA ARG A 207 24.15 -15.55 -22.84
C ARG A 207 22.66 -15.79 -23.08
N PRO A 208 21.79 -14.78 -22.89
CA PRO A 208 20.40 -14.90 -23.26
C PRO A 208 20.25 -14.96 -24.78
N VAL A 209 19.46 -15.91 -25.28
CA VAL A 209 19.11 -16.02 -26.70
C VAL A 209 17.71 -15.46 -26.89
N LEU A 210 17.61 -14.35 -27.62
CA LEU A 210 16.34 -13.68 -27.89
C LEU A 210 15.78 -14.13 -29.25
N LEU A 211 14.52 -14.53 -29.27
CA LEU A 211 13.79 -14.86 -30.49
C LEU A 211 12.95 -13.65 -30.92
N SER A 212 13.01 -13.27 -32.19
CA SER A 212 12.15 -12.22 -32.74
C SER A 212 10.68 -12.66 -32.77
N CYS A 213 9.73 -11.72 -32.78
CA CYS A 213 8.30 -12.05 -32.84
C CYS A 213 7.95 -12.91 -34.07
N ASN A 214 8.59 -12.66 -35.21
CA ASN A 214 8.38 -13.47 -36.42
C ASN A 214 8.99 -14.87 -36.30
N ALA A 215 10.16 -15.00 -35.66
CA ALA A 215 10.74 -16.30 -35.37
C ALA A 215 9.85 -17.11 -34.41
N HIS A 216 9.31 -16.46 -33.36
CA HIS A 216 8.36 -17.09 -32.45
C HIS A 216 7.08 -17.53 -33.17
N ARG A 217 6.48 -16.68 -34.01
CA ARG A 217 5.30 -17.03 -34.84
C ARG A 217 5.57 -18.24 -35.73
N LEU A 218 6.69 -18.26 -36.43
CA LEU A 218 7.07 -19.39 -37.29
C LEU A 218 7.26 -20.67 -36.46
N LEU A 219 7.92 -20.56 -35.31
CA LEU A 219 8.15 -21.69 -34.42
C LEU A 219 6.83 -22.24 -33.85
N THR A 220 5.89 -21.36 -33.49
CA THR A 220 4.54 -21.73 -33.07
C THR A 220 3.77 -22.43 -34.19
N MET A 221 3.88 -21.96 -35.43
CA MET A 221 3.26 -22.64 -36.58
C MET A 221 3.84 -24.04 -36.81
N VAL A 222 5.17 -24.16 -36.80
CA VAL A 222 5.87 -25.46 -36.94
C VAL A 222 5.46 -26.40 -35.80
N ARG A 223 5.37 -25.89 -34.57
CA ARG A 223 4.94 -26.62 -33.39
C ARG A 223 3.54 -27.20 -33.55
N LEU A 224 2.56 -26.37 -33.92
CA LEU A 224 1.17 -26.80 -34.10
C LEU A 224 1.01 -27.74 -35.29
N LEU A 225 1.76 -27.50 -36.38
CA LEU A 225 1.79 -28.40 -37.53
C LEU A 225 2.32 -29.78 -37.16
N LEU A 226 3.44 -29.85 -36.43
CA LEU A 226 4.02 -31.11 -35.98
C LEU A 226 3.11 -31.86 -35.01
N LEU A 227 2.42 -31.16 -34.10
CA LEU A 227 1.43 -31.78 -33.21
C LEU A 227 0.21 -32.30 -33.98
N GLY A 228 -0.30 -31.53 -34.94
CA GLY A 228 -1.40 -31.95 -35.80
C GLY A 228 -1.02 -33.15 -36.68
N LEU A 229 0.20 -33.16 -37.22
CA LEU A 229 0.73 -34.26 -38.03
C LEU A 229 0.97 -35.50 -37.17
N LEU A 230 1.50 -35.35 -35.96
CA LEU A 230 1.62 -36.44 -34.99
C LEU A 230 0.26 -37.04 -34.64
N LEU A 231 -0.74 -36.19 -34.34
CA LEU A 231 -2.11 -36.64 -34.10
C LEU A 231 -2.64 -37.41 -35.31
N GLY A 232 -2.49 -36.84 -36.51
CA GLY A 232 -2.88 -37.45 -37.78
C GLY A 232 -2.29 -38.84 -37.96
N ILE A 233 -0.97 -39.01 -37.78
CA ILE A 233 -0.31 -40.32 -37.93
C ILE A 233 -0.82 -41.34 -36.89
N LEU A 234 -0.96 -40.92 -35.63
CA LEU A 234 -1.47 -41.81 -34.58
C LEU A 234 -2.92 -42.24 -34.86
N LEU A 235 -3.70 -41.38 -35.53
CA LEU A 235 -5.05 -41.65 -36.00
C LEU A 235 -5.12 -42.36 -37.36
N GLU A 236 -4.12 -42.27 -38.24
CA GLU A 236 -4.13 -42.93 -39.56
C GLU A 236 -4.11 -44.45 -39.45
N GLY A 237 -3.52 -44.99 -38.38
CA GLY A 237 -3.69 -46.41 -38.01
C GLY A 237 -5.15 -46.81 -37.73
N LEU A 238 -6.08 -45.84 -37.67
CA LEU A 238 -7.51 -46.00 -37.44
C LEU A 238 -8.37 -45.68 -38.67
N ARG A 239 -7.75 -45.35 -39.82
CA ARG A 239 -8.47 -44.97 -41.06
C ARG A 239 -9.48 -46.05 -41.48
N ASP A 240 -9.22 -47.32 -41.19
CA ASP A 240 -10.14 -48.42 -41.48
C ASP A 240 -11.26 -48.63 -40.46
N HIS A 241 -11.12 -48.16 -39.21
CA HIS A 241 -12.18 -48.21 -38.19
C HIS A 241 -13.07 -46.97 -38.19
N TRP A 242 -12.49 -45.78 -38.42
CA TRP A 242 -13.25 -44.53 -38.53
C TRP A 242 -14.10 -44.48 -39.81
N LYS A 243 -13.64 -45.07 -40.92
CA LYS A 243 -14.48 -45.27 -42.11
C LYS A 243 -15.76 -46.05 -41.81
N ARG A 244 -15.71 -47.07 -40.94
CA ARG A 244 -16.91 -47.86 -40.57
C ARG A 244 -17.92 -47.09 -39.73
N TRP A 245 -17.48 -46.06 -38.99
CA TRP A 245 -18.35 -45.24 -38.15
C TRP A 245 -18.88 -43.99 -38.89
N PHE A 246 -18.14 -43.49 -39.88
CA PHE A 246 -18.47 -42.28 -40.67
C PHE A 246 -18.88 -42.55 -42.14
N LEU A 247 -19.24 -43.78 -42.50
CA LEU A 247 -19.80 -44.14 -43.82
C LEU A 247 -21.26 -43.64 -44.00
N VAL A 248 -21.51 -42.37 -43.70
CA VAL A 248 -22.71 -41.61 -44.11
C VAL A 248 -22.34 -40.27 -44.78
N ALA A 249 -21.08 -39.83 -44.76
CA ALA A 249 -20.68 -38.57 -45.39
C ALA A 249 -19.71 -38.81 -46.57
N GLU A 250 -20.23 -39.37 -47.67
CA GLU A 250 -19.54 -39.32 -48.95
C GLU A 250 -19.72 -37.94 -49.60
N LYS A 251 -18.60 -37.36 -50.03
CA LYS A 251 -18.41 -36.04 -50.67
C LYS A 251 -18.16 -34.86 -49.71
N VAL A 252 -16.98 -34.86 -49.10
CA VAL A 252 -16.26 -33.61 -48.85
C VAL A 252 -15.27 -33.41 -50.00
N PRO A 253 -15.31 -32.29 -50.74
CA PRO A 253 -14.36 -32.05 -51.83
C PRO A 253 -12.93 -32.04 -51.29
N LYS A 254 -11.98 -32.53 -52.11
CA LYS A 254 -10.54 -32.45 -51.85
C LYS A 254 -10.09 -31.00 -51.90
N VAL A 255 -10.39 -30.22 -50.87
CA VAL A 255 -9.70 -28.97 -50.61
C VAL A 255 -8.31 -29.38 -50.14
N SER A 256 -7.26 -29.01 -50.88
CA SER A 256 -5.89 -29.33 -50.46
C SER A 256 -5.69 -28.71 -49.08
N SER A 257 -5.40 -29.54 -48.08
CA SER A 257 -5.11 -29.09 -46.72
C SER A 257 -4.01 -28.04 -46.70
N VAL A 258 -3.09 -28.10 -47.68
CA VAL A 258 -2.04 -27.11 -47.93
C VAL A 258 -2.60 -25.71 -48.23
N GLY A 259 -3.69 -25.59 -48.99
CA GLY A 259 -4.31 -24.30 -49.31
C GLY A 259 -4.98 -23.64 -48.10
N LEU A 260 -5.62 -24.43 -47.24
CA LEU A 260 -6.21 -23.93 -45.99
C LEU A 260 -5.13 -23.53 -44.98
N PHE A 261 -4.04 -24.31 -44.89
CA PHE A 261 -2.87 -23.95 -44.06
C PHE A 261 -2.15 -22.70 -44.58
N LEU A 262 -2.03 -22.51 -45.90
CA LEU A 262 -1.46 -21.30 -46.50
C LEU A 262 -2.39 -20.08 -46.33
N ALA A 263 -3.71 -20.25 -46.41
CA ALA A 263 -4.67 -19.17 -46.16
C ALA A 263 -4.73 -18.76 -44.68
N VAL A 264 -4.57 -19.71 -43.75
CA VAL A 264 -4.38 -19.44 -42.32
C VAL A 264 -3.01 -18.80 -42.06
N PHE A 265 -1.95 -19.23 -42.76
CA PHE A 265 -0.62 -18.62 -42.70
C PHE A 265 -0.63 -17.16 -43.15
N PHE A 266 -1.26 -16.84 -44.29
CA PHE A 266 -1.40 -15.45 -44.75
C PHE A 266 -2.34 -14.61 -43.88
N SER A 267 -3.39 -15.20 -43.29
CA SER A 267 -4.25 -14.51 -42.32
C SER A 267 -3.55 -14.24 -40.99
N ILE A 268 -2.58 -15.05 -40.56
CA ILE A 268 -1.84 -14.84 -39.29
C ILE A 268 -0.60 -13.94 -39.50
N VAL A 269 0.07 -14.05 -40.65
CA VAL A 269 1.27 -13.26 -40.97
C VAL A 269 0.91 -11.88 -41.56
N GLY A 270 -0.22 -11.78 -42.26
CA GLY A 270 -0.67 -10.56 -42.96
C GLY A 270 -1.54 -9.61 -42.13
N TYR A 271 -2.04 -10.03 -40.96
CA TYR A 271 -2.67 -9.11 -40.02
C TYR A 271 -1.58 -8.28 -39.32
N ALA A 272 -1.16 -7.19 -39.96
CA ALA A 272 -0.67 -6.04 -39.24
C ALA A 272 -1.85 -5.53 -38.40
N PRO A 273 -1.82 -5.63 -37.05
CA PRO A 273 -2.93 -5.15 -36.24
C PRO A 273 -3.07 -3.65 -36.51
N HIS A 274 -4.23 -3.26 -37.04
CA HIS A 274 -4.65 -1.87 -36.92
C HIS A 274 -4.70 -1.59 -35.42
N SER A 275 -3.89 -0.64 -34.96
CA SER A 275 -3.90 -0.21 -33.57
C SER A 275 -5.28 0.35 -33.22
N LEU A 276 -6.12 -0.48 -32.61
CA LEU A 276 -7.38 -0.07 -32.01
C LEU A 276 -7.06 0.48 -30.61
N TRP A 277 -7.07 1.80 -30.51
CA TRP A 277 -6.96 2.51 -29.24
C TRP A 277 -8.32 2.47 -28.54
N ALA A 278 -8.33 2.17 -27.24
CA ALA A 278 -9.54 2.27 -26.41
C ALA A 278 -10.00 3.74 -26.38
N GLN A 279 -11.26 4.01 -26.72
CA GLN A 279 -11.84 5.36 -26.71
C GLN A 279 -12.06 5.84 -25.28
N ILE A 280 -11.30 6.86 -24.87
CA ILE A 280 -11.51 7.63 -23.65
C ILE A 280 -12.64 8.64 -23.91
N PRO A 281 -13.55 8.92 -22.95
CA PRO A 281 -14.56 9.97 -23.09
C PRO A 281 -13.94 11.33 -23.45
N ASP A 282 -14.68 12.13 -24.20
CA ASP A 282 -14.20 13.43 -24.67
C ASP A 282 -14.06 14.44 -23.53
N ALA A 283 -13.15 15.41 -23.72
CA ALA A 283 -12.85 16.46 -22.75
C ALA A 283 -14.07 17.20 -22.16
N PRO A 284 -15.13 17.56 -22.93
CA PRO A 284 -16.29 18.23 -22.34
C PRO A 284 -17.04 17.34 -21.35
N THR A 285 -17.13 16.03 -21.60
CA THR A 285 -17.79 15.08 -20.68
C THR A 285 -17.03 14.98 -19.36
N LEU A 286 -15.70 14.97 -19.39
CA LEU A 286 -14.87 14.95 -18.19
C LEU A 286 -15.04 16.23 -17.35
N ASN A 287 -15.15 17.39 -17.99
CA ASN A 287 -15.35 18.66 -17.29
C ASN A 287 -16.69 18.72 -16.55
N VAL A 288 -17.76 18.23 -17.17
CA VAL A 288 -19.10 18.16 -16.53
C VAL A 288 -19.10 17.24 -15.31
N LEU A 289 -18.42 16.09 -15.40
CA LEU A 289 -18.31 15.16 -14.29
C LEU A 289 -17.50 15.75 -13.13
N LYS A 290 -16.41 16.46 -13.44
CA LYS A 290 -15.59 17.17 -12.44
C LYS A 290 -16.43 18.23 -11.71
N GLU A 291 -17.13 19.09 -12.45
CA GLU A 291 -17.93 20.17 -11.88
C GLU A 291 -19.05 19.65 -10.98
N ARG A 292 -19.67 18.51 -11.33
CA ARG A 292 -20.67 17.87 -10.46
C ARG A 292 -20.08 17.31 -9.18
N PHE A 293 -18.87 16.77 -9.23
CA PHE A 293 -18.21 16.18 -8.06
C PHE A 293 -17.68 17.25 -7.09
N GLU A 294 -17.30 18.42 -7.60
CA GLU A 294 -16.78 19.54 -6.80
C GLU A 294 -17.88 20.36 -6.10
N ARG A 295 -19.17 20.12 -6.39
CA ARG A 295 -20.28 20.87 -5.77
C ARG A 295 -20.45 20.48 -4.30
N ALA A 296 -20.17 21.41 -3.38
CA ALA A 296 -20.43 21.25 -1.95
C ALA A 296 -21.92 21.00 -1.69
N SER A 297 -22.24 20.19 -0.67
CA SER A 297 -23.62 19.91 -0.27
C SER A 297 -24.30 21.19 0.25
N ASP A 298 -25.58 21.36 -0.10
CA ASP A 298 -26.42 22.49 0.32
C ASP A 298 -26.54 22.65 1.85
N ALA A 299 -26.21 21.59 2.61
CA ALA A 299 -26.22 21.61 4.08
C ALA A 299 -25.10 22.45 4.69
N PHE A 300 -23.97 22.66 4.00
CA PHE A 300 -22.84 23.44 4.53
C PHE A 300 -22.99 24.94 4.22
N PRO A 301 -22.62 25.85 5.16
CA PRO A 301 -21.90 25.58 6.41
C PRO A 301 -22.80 25.22 7.62
N ASN A 302 -24.13 25.33 7.51
CA ASN A 302 -25.06 25.21 8.63
C ASN A 302 -25.54 23.77 8.87
N ALA A 303 -24.66 22.78 8.70
CA ALA A 303 -25.02 21.37 8.76
C ALA A 303 -25.33 20.90 10.19
N ALA A 304 -24.89 21.64 11.21
CA ALA A 304 -25.24 21.43 12.61
C ALA A 304 -25.45 22.76 13.37
N ASP A 305 -26.40 22.77 14.30
CA ASP A 305 -26.65 23.89 15.23
C ASP A 305 -26.88 23.35 16.66
N ILE A 306 -26.56 24.15 17.68
CA ILE A 306 -26.74 23.80 19.11
C ILE A 306 -27.75 24.79 19.72
N PRO A 307 -29.06 24.47 19.72
CA PRO A 307 -30.07 25.39 20.25
C PRO A 307 -29.93 25.66 21.75
N GLN A 308 -29.61 24.64 22.54
CA GLN A 308 -29.54 24.77 24.00
C GLN A 308 -28.43 23.91 24.58
N MET A 309 -27.75 24.47 25.58
CA MET A 309 -26.69 23.82 26.34
C MET A 309 -26.82 24.16 27.83
N THR A 310 -26.64 23.16 28.68
CA THR A 310 -26.58 23.31 30.14
C THR A 310 -25.25 22.80 30.65
N LEU A 311 -24.56 23.63 31.42
CA LEU A 311 -23.32 23.31 32.11
C LEU A 311 -23.58 23.27 33.61
N GLN A 312 -23.22 22.16 34.24
CA GLN A 312 -23.18 22.00 35.68
C GLN A 312 -21.74 21.80 36.13
N LEU A 313 -21.32 22.56 37.14
CA LEU A 313 -19.97 22.53 37.65
C LEU A 313 -19.97 22.51 39.18
N GLU A 314 -19.70 21.33 39.73
CA GLU A 314 -19.65 21.07 41.16
C GLU A 314 -18.22 20.67 41.55
N GLN A 315 -17.58 21.47 42.40
CA GLN A 315 -16.17 21.32 42.77
C GLN A 315 -15.25 21.31 41.52
N ASN A 316 -14.80 20.12 41.11
CA ASN A 316 -13.97 19.89 39.92
C ASN A 316 -14.62 18.88 38.95
N GLN A 317 -15.92 18.58 39.12
CA GLN A 317 -16.69 17.75 38.19
C GLN A 317 -17.49 18.65 37.26
N ILE A 318 -17.43 18.32 35.97
CA ILE A 318 -18.17 19.00 34.92
C ILE A 318 -19.17 18.02 34.29
N ALA A 319 -20.44 18.41 34.26
CA ALA A 319 -21.47 17.72 33.51
C ALA A 319 -22.05 18.70 32.48
N LEU A 320 -21.95 18.31 31.21
CA LEU A 320 -22.47 19.01 30.07
C LEU A 320 -23.66 18.26 29.49
N GLU A 321 -24.72 18.99 29.17
CA GLU A 321 -25.80 18.48 28.37
C GLU A 321 -26.15 19.46 27.24
N ALA A 322 -26.15 18.97 26.00
CA ALA A 322 -26.42 19.77 24.81
C ALA A 322 -27.41 19.06 23.88
N THR A 323 -28.36 19.81 23.35
CA THR A 323 -29.22 19.36 22.25
C THR A 323 -28.62 19.85 20.94
N ILE A 324 -28.42 18.94 19.99
CA ILE A 324 -27.76 19.24 18.72
C ILE A 324 -28.68 18.84 17.57
N HIS A 325 -28.89 19.77 16.63
CA HIS A 325 -29.67 19.54 15.42
C HIS A 325 -28.70 19.38 14.26
N ALA A 326 -28.75 18.26 13.54
CA ALA A 326 -27.88 17.96 12.40
C ALA A 326 -28.73 17.70 11.15
N ALA A 327 -28.49 18.48 10.09
CA ALA A 327 -29.20 18.37 8.81
C ALA A 327 -28.65 17.25 7.89
N SER A 328 -27.48 16.71 8.23
CA SER A 328 -26.86 15.55 7.59
C SER A 328 -25.87 14.93 8.57
N ALA A 329 -25.37 13.72 8.30
CA ALA A 329 -24.33 13.11 9.12
C ALA A 329 -23.06 13.99 9.13
N VAL A 330 -22.78 14.62 10.28
CA VAL A 330 -21.74 15.64 10.40
C VAL A 330 -21.00 15.52 11.73
N ALA A 331 -19.72 15.86 11.71
CA ALA A 331 -18.95 15.96 12.93
C ALA A 331 -19.23 17.30 13.63
N VAL A 332 -19.61 17.27 14.89
CA VAL A 332 -19.88 18.45 15.71
C VAL A 332 -18.81 18.58 16.80
N PRO A 333 -18.23 19.77 17.00
CA PRO A 333 -17.25 19.97 18.06
C PRO A 333 -17.94 20.00 19.42
N LEU A 334 -17.43 19.22 20.37
CA LEU A 334 -17.73 19.41 21.78
C LEU A 334 -17.02 20.70 22.24
N PRO A 335 -17.68 21.54 23.06
CA PRO A 335 -17.05 22.73 23.61
C PRO A 335 -15.77 22.41 24.39
N GLY A 336 -14.87 23.38 24.55
CA GLY A 336 -13.61 23.21 25.29
C GLY A 336 -12.47 22.57 24.49
N LYS A 337 -11.26 22.63 25.06
CA LYS A 337 -10.01 22.28 24.37
C LYS A 337 -9.11 21.45 25.27
N ALA A 338 -8.53 20.38 24.74
CA ALA A 338 -7.51 19.62 25.45
C ALA A 338 -6.26 20.49 25.74
N PRO A 339 -5.62 20.43 26.92
CA PRO A 339 -5.89 19.51 28.03
C PRO A 339 -6.77 20.07 29.16
N SER A 340 -7.39 21.25 29.00
CA SER A 340 -8.11 21.92 30.10
C SER A 340 -9.38 21.17 30.54
N TRP A 341 -9.95 20.36 29.65
CA TRP A 341 -11.04 19.45 29.95
C TRP A 341 -10.94 18.20 29.08
N PHE A 342 -11.07 17.03 29.71
CA PHE A 342 -11.35 15.76 29.03
C PHE A 342 -12.62 15.14 29.61
N PRO A 343 -13.63 14.85 28.79
CA PRO A 343 -14.77 14.09 29.24
C PRO A 343 -14.31 12.65 29.50
N ARG A 344 -14.60 12.16 30.70
CA ARG A 344 -14.43 10.76 31.08
C ARG A 344 -15.47 9.87 30.38
N LYS A 345 -16.66 10.42 30.13
CA LYS A 345 -17.75 9.72 29.44
C LYS A 345 -18.47 10.71 28.53
N VAL A 346 -18.76 10.28 27.30
CA VAL A 346 -19.63 11.03 26.37
C VAL A 346 -20.68 10.07 25.84
N GLN A 347 -21.94 10.50 25.90
CA GLN A 347 -23.08 9.74 25.45
C GLN A 347 -23.85 10.53 24.39
N LEU A 348 -24.28 9.85 23.34
CA LEU A 348 -25.21 10.31 22.32
C LEU A 348 -26.50 9.50 22.49
N ASP A 349 -27.60 10.16 22.81
CA ASP A 349 -28.90 9.51 23.06
C ASP A 349 -28.81 8.31 24.01
N GLU A 350 -28.12 8.54 25.15
CA GLU A 350 -27.87 7.55 26.22
C GLU A 350 -26.91 6.40 25.88
N GLN A 351 -26.43 6.31 24.63
CA GLN A 351 -25.42 5.34 24.20
C GLN A 351 -24.02 5.95 24.24
N ASP A 352 -23.00 5.14 24.55
CA ASP A 352 -21.61 5.62 24.56
C ASP A 352 -21.18 6.05 23.15
N ALA A 353 -20.70 7.29 23.03
CA ALA A 353 -20.31 7.88 21.76
C ALA A 353 -18.80 7.85 21.56
N THR A 354 -18.38 7.63 20.31
CA THR A 354 -16.96 7.72 19.94
C THR A 354 -16.56 9.18 19.79
N VAL A 355 -15.64 9.64 20.64
CA VAL A 355 -15.09 11.00 20.59
C VAL A 355 -13.72 10.96 19.94
N THR A 356 -13.50 11.84 18.97
CA THR A 356 -12.21 11.97 18.28
C THR A 356 -11.60 13.32 18.60
N ARG A 357 -10.33 13.34 19.01
CA ARG A 357 -9.57 14.58 19.11
C ARG A 357 -9.04 14.94 17.73
N ARG A 358 -9.33 16.14 17.23
CA ARG A 358 -8.72 16.66 16.00
C ARG A 358 -7.38 17.37 16.32
N ALA A 359 -6.60 17.65 15.29
CA ALA A 359 -5.29 18.31 15.42
C ALA A 359 -5.39 19.73 16.01
N ASP A 360 -6.57 20.36 15.94
CA ASP A 360 -6.88 21.65 16.55
C ASP A 360 -7.04 21.59 18.09
N GLY A 361 -7.01 20.39 18.69
CA GLY A 361 -7.14 20.16 20.11
C GLY A 361 -8.58 20.12 20.62
N HIS A 362 -9.58 20.29 19.75
CA HIS A 362 -10.99 20.14 20.10
C HIS A 362 -11.42 18.69 19.98
N LEU A 363 -12.42 18.35 20.78
CA LEU A 363 -13.06 17.04 20.73
C LEU A 363 -14.24 17.11 19.78
N TRP A 364 -14.38 16.11 18.93
CA TRP A 364 -15.44 16.03 17.93
C TRP A 364 -16.21 14.73 18.10
N ILE A 365 -17.52 14.80 17.88
CA ILE A 365 -18.42 13.67 17.89
C ILE A 365 -19.12 13.59 16.53
N LEU A 366 -19.26 12.39 15.97
CA LEU A 366 -20.06 12.19 14.77
C LEU A 366 -21.53 12.12 15.16
N ILE A 367 -22.35 13.00 14.58
CA ILE A 367 -23.78 13.06 14.84
C ILE A 367 -24.51 12.68 13.56
N PRO A 368 -25.40 11.68 13.59
CA PRO A 368 -26.29 11.35 12.48
C PRO A 368 -27.22 12.50 12.11
N GLU A 369 -27.91 12.38 10.98
CA GLU A 369 -28.97 13.34 10.63
C GLU A 369 -30.15 13.22 11.62
N GLY A 370 -30.56 14.34 12.21
CA GLY A 370 -31.63 14.38 13.19
C GLY A 370 -31.36 15.30 14.38
N ILE A 371 -32.17 15.14 15.43
CA ILE A 371 -32.04 15.85 16.70
C ILE A 371 -31.50 14.84 17.72
N HIS A 372 -30.37 15.18 18.33
CA HIS A 372 -29.66 14.29 19.24
C HIS A 372 -29.31 14.99 20.54
N ARG A 373 -29.28 14.24 21.64
CA ARG A 373 -28.89 14.73 22.96
C ARG A 373 -27.49 14.20 23.29
N VAL A 374 -26.57 15.13 23.52
CA VAL A 374 -25.20 14.81 23.91
C VAL A 374 -24.99 15.13 25.38
N ARG A 375 -24.56 14.13 26.14
CA ARG A 375 -24.16 14.28 27.55
C ARG A 375 -22.68 13.98 27.68
N ALA A 376 -21.93 14.88 28.30
CA ALA A 376 -20.51 14.69 28.54
C ALA A 376 -20.18 14.96 30.01
N GLU A 377 -19.48 14.02 30.65
CA GLU A 377 -19.10 14.10 32.05
C GLU A 377 -17.59 13.99 32.17
N GLY A 378 -16.97 14.82 33.00
CA GLY A 378 -15.53 14.82 33.18
C GLY A 378 -15.08 15.51 34.46
N ARG A 379 -13.76 15.65 34.58
CA ARG A 379 -13.15 16.43 35.66
C ARG A 379 -12.31 17.55 35.05
N ILE A 380 -12.37 18.72 35.67
CA ILE A 380 -11.45 19.83 35.37
C ILE A 380 -10.23 19.73 36.28
N VAL A 381 -9.08 20.22 35.80
CA VAL A 381 -7.85 20.28 36.59
C VAL A 381 -8.05 21.29 37.73
N GLU A 382 -7.56 20.94 38.93
CA GLU A 382 -7.65 21.86 40.07
C GLU A 382 -6.89 23.15 39.78
N SER A 383 -7.65 24.23 39.63
CA SER A 383 -7.18 25.54 39.20
C SER A 383 -8.05 26.63 39.83
N THR A 384 -7.48 27.80 40.04
CA THR A 384 -8.20 28.99 40.54
C THR A 384 -9.01 29.67 39.44
N GLU A 385 -8.68 29.41 38.18
CA GLU A 385 -9.30 29.96 36.98
C GLU A 385 -9.43 28.89 35.90
N TRP A 386 -10.57 28.83 35.22
CA TRP A 386 -10.86 27.90 34.12
C TRP A 386 -11.56 28.62 32.97
N SER A 387 -11.06 28.47 31.75
CA SER A 387 -11.63 29.09 30.55
C SER A 387 -12.26 28.04 29.62
N TRP A 388 -13.47 28.29 29.14
CA TRP A 388 -14.23 27.39 28.28
C TRP A 388 -14.61 28.06 26.96
N ALA A 389 -14.05 27.59 25.84
CA ALA A 389 -14.23 28.18 24.51
C ALA A 389 -15.14 27.34 23.60
N PHE A 390 -15.85 28.00 22.68
CA PHE A 390 -16.78 27.36 21.75
C PHE A 390 -16.30 27.46 20.29
N VAL A 391 -16.23 26.32 19.59
CA VAL A 391 -16.05 26.28 18.12
C VAL A 391 -17.39 26.44 17.42
N LEU A 392 -18.43 25.79 17.94
CA LEU A 392 -19.82 25.98 17.57
C LEU A 392 -20.57 26.51 18.80
N PRO A 393 -20.80 27.83 18.91
CA PRO A 393 -21.42 28.42 20.09
C PRO A 393 -22.91 28.05 20.17
N PRO A 394 -23.42 27.65 21.35
CA PRO A 394 -24.84 27.39 21.52
C PRO A 394 -25.65 28.68 21.45
N ARG A 395 -26.90 28.59 21.01
CA ARG A 395 -27.83 29.74 20.99
C ARG A 395 -28.18 30.21 22.40
N HIS A 396 -28.33 29.27 23.33
CA HIS A 396 -28.62 29.54 24.73
C HIS A 396 -27.78 28.62 25.64
N LEU A 397 -27.06 29.22 26.59
CA LEU A 397 -26.22 28.54 27.56
C LEU A 397 -26.72 28.84 28.98
N ARG A 398 -27.04 27.79 29.72
CA ARG A 398 -27.35 27.84 31.15
C ARG A 398 -26.17 27.30 31.96
N ILE A 399 -25.73 28.06 32.96
CA ILE A 399 -24.60 27.70 33.83
C ILE A 399 -25.10 27.53 35.26
N ASP A 400 -24.75 26.42 35.89
CA ASP A 400 -24.96 26.14 37.31
C ASP A 400 -23.61 25.80 37.96
N ALA A 401 -23.03 26.77 38.67
CA ALA A 401 -21.68 26.66 39.23
C ALA A 401 -21.57 27.42 40.57
N PRO A 402 -22.05 26.84 41.70
CA PRO A 402 -22.17 27.56 42.97
C PRO A 402 -20.83 28.06 43.55
N GLU A 403 -19.75 27.31 43.35
CA GLU A 403 -18.40 27.62 43.86
C GLU A 403 -17.57 28.56 42.96
N TRP A 404 -18.13 28.96 41.82
CA TRP A 404 -17.43 29.72 40.79
C TRP A 404 -18.16 31.03 40.49
N THR A 405 -17.41 32.01 40.04
CA THR A 405 -17.90 33.25 39.41
C THR A 405 -17.55 33.19 37.93
N TRP A 406 -18.41 33.68 37.03
CA TRP A 406 -18.17 33.57 35.59
C TRP A 406 -18.44 34.86 34.82
N THR A 407 -17.73 35.04 33.72
CA THR A 407 -17.88 36.17 32.78
C THR A 407 -17.88 35.67 31.33
N GLY A 408 -18.53 36.38 30.41
CA GLY A 408 -18.66 35.98 28.99
C GLY A 408 -20.03 35.41 28.60
N LEU A 409 -21.08 35.70 29.38
CA LEU A 409 -22.47 35.35 29.09
C LEU A 409 -23.31 36.63 29.04
N SER A 410 -24.09 36.83 27.97
CA SER A 410 -24.99 37.98 27.86
C SER A 410 -26.18 37.86 28.82
N SER A 411 -26.90 38.97 29.07
CA SER A 411 -28.13 38.98 29.88
C SER A 411 -29.25 38.08 29.35
N GLU A 412 -29.19 37.68 28.07
CA GLU A 412 -30.14 36.78 27.41
C GLU A 412 -29.67 35.31 27.39
N GLY A 413 -28.53 35.00 28.03
CA GLY A 413 -27.97 33.64 28.08
C GLY A 413 -27.26 33.21 26.80
N LYS A 414 -26.90 34.14 25.91
CA LYS A 414 -26.06 33.86 24.74
C LYS A 414 -24.59 33.97 25.16
N PRO A 415 -23.76 32.91 24.98
CA PRO A 415 -22.35 33.01 25.31
C PRO A 415 -21.60 33.82 24.25
N ASP A 416 -20.55 34.51 24.69
CA ASP A 416 -19.49 34.97 23.80
C ASP A 416 -18.64 33.77 23.32
N ASN A 417 -17.55 34.02 22.58
CA ASN A 417 -16.68 32.95 22.08
C ASN A 417 -16.05 32.10 23.21
N GLN A 418 -15.99 32.64 24.44
CA GLN A 418 -15.50 31.93 25.62
C GLN A 418 -16.18 32.41 26.90
N VAL A 419 -16.26 31.53 27.88
CA VAL A 419 -16.69 31.84 29.26
C VAL A 419 -15.52 31.55 30.20
N ILE A 420 -15.20 32.52 31.07
CA ILE A 420 -14.13 32.41 32.06
C ILE A 420 -14.76 32.20 33.44
N PHE A 421 -14.27 31.22 34.19
CA PHE A 421 -14.68 30.85 35.53
C PHE A 421 -13.55 31.12 36.52
N VAL A 422 -13.84 31.78 37.65
CA VAL A 422 -12.90 32.06 38.75
C VAL A 422 -13.47 31.51 40.05
N ARG A 423 -12.66 30.73 40.79
CA ARG A 423 -13.07 30.09 42.05
C ARG A 423 -13.27 31.16 43.13
N LYS A 424 -14.34 31.05 43.91
CA LYS A 424 -14.55 31.93 45.07
C LYS A 424 -13.52 31.58 46.15
N GLU A 425 -12.56 32.47 46.45
CA GLU A 425 -11.57 32.23 47.50
C GLU A 425 -12.24 32.06 48.87
N GLN A 426 -11.93 30.95 49.56
CA GLN A 426 -12.06 30.88 51.01
C GLN A 426 -10.77 31.40 51.63
N VAL A 427 -10.77 32.68 52.03
CA VAL A 427 -9.71 33.24 52.87
C VAL A 427 -9.72 32.51 54.21
N VAL A 428 -8.73 31.65 54.44
CA VAL A 428 -8.34 31.22 55.79
C VAL A 428 -6.99 31.86 56.06
N GLU A 429 -6.99 32.87 56.95
CA GLU A 429 -5.78 33.55 57.39
C GLU A 429 -4.80 32.57 58.06
N GLY A 430 -3.55 32.61 57.61
CA GLY A 430 -2.40 32.29 58.46
C GLY A 430 -1.84 30.87 58.36
N VAL A 431 -1.12 30.53 57.28
CA VAL A 431 0.09 29.69 57.35
C VAL A 431 1.11 30.15 56.31
N ALA A 432 2.34 30.38 56.79
CA ALA A 432 3.46 30.95 56.06
C ALA A 432 4.03 30.06 54.94
N SER A 433 4.52 30.73 53.92
CA SER A 433 5.29 30.23 52.77
C SER A 433 6.66 29.67 53.20
N TYR A 434 6.86 28.36 53.08
CA TYR A 434 8.19 27.72 53.05
C TYR A 434 8.13 26.37 52.30
N ASP A 435 8.40 26.39 50.99
CA ASP A 435 9.34 25.45 50.32
C ASP A 435 9.56 25.86 48.84
N GLN A 436 10.61 26.62 48.54
CA GLN A 436 11.01 26.91 47.15
C GLN A 436 12.51 26.67 46.95
N ARG A 437 12.94 25.41 46.81
CA ARG A 437 14.22 25.07 46.16
C ARG A 437 14.07 25.24 44.64
N ASN A 438 14.74 26.24 44.06
CA ASN A 438 14.75 26.49 42.61
C ASN A 438 15.95 25.78 41.94
N PHE A 439 15.70 24.64 41.30
CA PHE A 439 16.64 24.01 40.37
C PHE A 439 16.64 24.78 39.05
N ARG A 440 17.82 25.14 38.52
CA ARG A 440 17.96 25.73 37.17
C ARG A 440 17.67 24.65 36.13
N SER A 441 16.78 24.94 35.20
CA SER A 441 16.35 24.04 34.13
C SER A 441 17.32 24.09 32.95
N ALA A 442 17.61 22.94 32.33
CA ALA A 442 18.52 22.81 31.18
C ALA A 442 17.85 22.05 30.03
N PHE A 443 18.12 22.46 28.79
CA PHE A 443 17.42 21.97 27.60
C PHE A 443 18.39 21.70 26.43
N LEU A 444 18.03 20.71 25.60
CA LEU A 444 18.68 20.39 24.33
C LEU A 444 17.70 20.69 23.19
N VAL A 445 18.11 21.48 22.21
CA VAL A 445 17.34 21.82 21.00
C VAL A 445 17.95 21.07 19.82
N GLU A 446 17.26 20.05 19.33
CA GLU A 446 17.63 19.31 18.12
C GLU A 446 16.86 19.89 16.94
N ARG A 447 17.56 20.44 15.95
CA ARG A 447 16.97 20.87 14.68
C ARG A 447 17.37 19.93 13.56
N ARG A 448 16.40 19.41 12.82
CA ARG A 448 16.58 18.64 11.59
C ARG A 448 15.94 19.38 10.43
N LEU A 449 16.77 19.82 9.51
CA LEU A 449 16.37 20.55 8.30
C LEU A 449 16.24 19.55 7.16
N GLU A 450 15.05 19.47 6.60
CA GLU A 450 14.73 18.59 5.48
C GLU A 450 14.52 19.44 4.22
N ILE A 451 15.53 19.44 3.36
CA ILE A 451 15.60 20.23 2.13
C ILE A 451 15.12 19.35 0.97
N GLY A 452 13.81 19.17 0.90
CA GLY A 452 13.13 18.39 -0.12
C GLY A 452 12.37 19.27 -1.12
N LEU A 453 11.20 18.79 -1.54
CA LEU A 453 10.28 19.56 -2.39
C LEU A 453 9.68 20.73 -1.62
N VAL A 454 9.32 20.47 -0.36
CA VAL A 454 8.98 21.48 0.62
C VAL A 454 10.07 21.45 1.67
N TRP A 455 10.73 22.59 1.87
CA TRP A 455 11.76 22.73 2.88
C TRP A 455 11.11 22.78 4.26
N LYS A 456 11.45 21.81 5.10
CA LYS A 456 10.90 21.67 6.45
C LYS A 456 12.00 21.73 7.48
N SER A 457 11.67 22.21 8.66
CA SER A 457 12.51 22.17 9.85
C SER A 457 11.73 21.44 10.93
N TYR A 458 12.33 20.40 11.50
CA TYR A 458 11.81 19.68 12.65
C TYR A 458 12.66 20.09 13.85
N THR A 459 12.05 20.75 14.82
CA THR A 459 12.73 21.13 16.05
C THR A 459 12.14 20.36 17.22
N THR A 460 13.00 19.59 17.90
CA THR A 460 12.68 18.86 19.12
C THR A 460 13.47 19.46 20.27
N VAL A 461 12.76 19.92 21.30
CA VAL A 461 13.35 20.47 22.50
C VAL A 461 13.17 19.47 23.63
N LYS A 462 14.27 18.95 24.17
CA LYS A 462 14.29 17.98 25.26
C LYS A 462 14.75 18.67 26.54
N ARG A 463 14.00 18.46 27.63
CA ARG A 463 14.39 18.88 28.98
C ARG A 463 15.40 17.88 29.54
N LEU A 464 16.59 18.36 29.89
CA LEU A 464 17.67 17.56 30.48
C LEU A 464 17.63 17.57 32.02
N SER A 465 16.95 18.55 32.63
CA SER A 465 16.75 18.64 34.08
C SER A 465 15.56 17.81 34.60
N GLN A 466 15.51 17.53 35.91
CA GLN A 466 14.39 16.80 36.53
C GLN A 466 13.03 17.53 36.33
N THR A 467 11.97 16.75 36.14
CA THR A 467 10.58 17.23 36.06
C THR A 467 10.02 17.55 37.45
N GLY A 468 8.95 18.36 37.52
CA GLY A 468 8.25 18.73 38.75
C GLY A 468 7.92 20.22 38.87
N LYS A 469 8.43 21.08 37.96
CA LYS A 469 8.10 22.50 37.89
C LYS A 469 7.88 22.95 36.45
N ALA A 470 6.88 23.81 36.25
CA ALA A 470 6.68 24.44 34.96
C ALA A 470 7.80 25.44 34.69
N VAL A 471 8.33 25.45 33.47
CA VAL A 471 9.43 26.32 33.05
C VAL A 471 9.13 26.84 31.66
N SER A 472 9.25 28.15 31.49
CA SER A 472 9.22 28.78 30.17
C SER A 472 10.64 28.97 29.63
N ILE A 473 10.85 28.66 28.35
CA ILE A 473 12.09 28.96 27.63
C ILE A 473 11.79 29.61 26.29
N SER A 474 12.71 30.44 25.80
CA SER A 474 12.61 31.04 24.47
C SER A 474 13.66 30.41 23.56
N VAL A 475 13.21 29.76 22.47
CA VAL A 475 14.08 29.13 21.48
C VAL A 475 14.08 29.96 20.20
N PRO A 476 15.24 30.45 19.71
CA PRO A 476 15.28 31.27 18.51
C PRO A 476 14.83 30.47 17.28
N LEU A 477 14.24 31.14 16.30
CA LEU A 477 13.86 30.54 15.03
C LEU A 477 14.94 30.82 13.97
N VAL A 478 15.00 29.96 12.95
CA VAL A 478 15.79 30.20 11.75
C VAL A 478 15.17 31.35 10.96
N ALA A 479 15.99 32.13 10.25
CA ALA A 479 15.50 33.26 9.46
C ALA A 479 14.47 32.80 8.41
N GLY A 480 13.30 33.43 8.42
CA GLY A 480 12.20 33.08 7.51
C GLY A 480 11.40 31.83 7.90
N GLU A 481 11.74 31.14 8.99
CA GLU A 481 11.02 29.96 9.49
C GLU A 481 9.55 30.28 9.83
N ARG A 482 8.64 29.45 9.32
CA ARG A 482 7.20 29.55 9.54
C ARG A 482 6.70 28.27 10.19
N ILE A 483 6.19 28.38 11.40
CA ILE A 483 5.78 27.21 12.18
C ILE A 483 4.49 26.63 11.60
N VAL A 484 4.52 25.34 11.27
CA VAL A 484 3.37 24.59 10.73
C VAL A 484 2.60 23.90 11.86
N THR A 485 3.29 23.54 12.95
CA THR A 485 2.65 22.91 14.10
C THR A 485 1.73 23.88 14.83
N SER A 486 0.44 23.54 14.82
CA SER A 486 -0.60 24.28 15.54
C SER A 486 -0.33 24.34 17.04
N GLY A 487 -0.48 25.53 17.64
CA GLY A 487 -0.31 25.74 19.09
C GLY A 487 1.08 26.21 19.51
N VAL A 488 1.97 26.49 18.56
CA VAL A 488 3.29 27.06 18.82
C VAL A 488 3.29 28.52 18.35
N ASN A 489 3.42 29.45 19.30
CA ASN A 489 3.37 30.88 18.98
C ASN A 489 4.80 31.41 18.77
N GLN A 490 5.01 32.04 17.62
CA GLN A 490 6.21 32.80 17.32
C GLN A 490 6.07 34.22 17.86
N SER A 491 7.01 34.64 18.70
CA SER A 491 7.10 36.01 19.22
C SER A 491 8.52 36.52 19.02
N ASN A 492 8.69 37.68 18.38
CA ASN A 492 9.99 38.34 18.18
C ASN A 492 11.10 37.44 17.60
N GLY A 493 10.77 36.57 16.63
CA GLY A 493 11.74 35.67 15.98
C GLY A 493 12.21 34.49 16.85
N SER A 494 11.49 34.20 17.94
CA SER A 494 11.72 33.03 18.80
C SER A 494 10.38 32.37 19.13
N VAL A 495 10.44 31.14 19.65
CA VAL A 495 9.30 30.39 20.17
C VAL A 495 9.39 30.36 21.68
N GLU A 496 8.35 30.85 22.35
CA GLU A 496 8.21 30.70 23.79
C GLU A 496 7.55 29.36 24.10
N LEU A 497 8.32 28.46 24.70
CA LEU A 497 7.90 27.13 25.07
C LEU A 497 7.66 27.07 26.57
N ASN A 498 6.42 26.77 26.96
CA ASN A 498 6.06 26.52 28.34
C ASN A 498 6.04 25.01 28.56
N PHE A 499 7.09 24.49 29.20
CA PHE A 499 7.08 23.11 29.68
C PHE A 499 6.30 23.05 30.99
N GLY A 500 5.29 22.20 31.07
CA GLY A 500 4.63 21.84 32.31
C GLY A 500 5.57 21.15 33.31
N ALA A 501 5.04 20.83 34.49
CA ALA A 501 5.81 20.16 35.53
C ALA A 501 6.40 18.84 35.01
N ASP A 502 5.61 18.02 34.31
CA ASP A 502 6.01 16.68 33.88
C ASP A 502 6.47 16.57 32.42
N ASP A 503 6.47 17.69 31.68
CA ASP A 503 6.86 17.70 30.27
C ASP A 503 8.37 17.48 30.12
N LYS A 504 8.73 16.51 29.27
CA LYS A 504 10.12 16.11 28.98
C LYS A 504 10.60 16.53 27.60
N SER A 505 9.70 16.65 26.64
CA SER A 505 10.03 17.06 25.28
C SER A 505 8.90 17.84 24.65
N PHE A 506 9.24 18.78 23.79
CA PHE A 506 8.30 19.53 22.97
C PHE A 506 8.82 19.53 21.54
N GLU A 507 7.97 19.21 20.59
CA GLU A 507 8.35 19.09 19.17
C GLU A 507 7.47 19.97 18.32
N TRP A 508 8.08 20.63 17.35
CA TRP A 508 7.34 21.32 16.29
C TRP A 508 8.02 21.13 14.95
N GLN A 509 7.19 21.30 13.94
CA GLN A 509 7.57 21.33 12.54
C GLN A 509 7.29 22.74 12.01
N SER A 510 8.23 23.23 11.23
CA SER A 510 8.16 24.48 10.51
C SER A 510 8.43 24.25 9.03
N GLU A 511 7.95 25.16 8.20
CA GLU A 511 8.31 25.31 6.79
C GLU A 511 9.32 26.44 6.66
N LEU A 512 10.28 26.25 5.77
CA LEU A 512 11.28 27.24 5.43
C LEU A 512 11.04 27.73 4.00
N PRO A 513 11.15 29.04 3.74
CA PRO A 513 11.13 29.53 2.37
C PRO A 513 12.37 29.04 1.64
N VAL A 514 12.17 28.63 0.38
CA VAL A 514 13.28 28.28 -0.51
C VAL A 514 14.15 29.52 -0.71
N SER A 515 15.44 29.38 -0.45
CA SER A 515 16.42 30.47 -0.54
C SER A 515 17.79 29.93 -0.95
N GLU A 516 18.63 30.78 -1.54
CA GLU A 516 19.99 30.37 -1.96
C GLU A 516 20.92 30.11 -0.77
N GLN A 517 20.62 30.68 0.40
CA GLN A 517 21.45 30.56 1.60
C GLN A 517 20.59 30.51 2.86
N ILE A 518 20.89 29.54 3.74
CA ILE A 518 20.35 29.47 5.10
C ILE A 518 21.48 29.79 6.08
N THR A 519 21.29 30.79 6.92
CA THR A 519 22.23 31.10 8.01
C THR A 519 21.71 30.51 9.31
N LEU A 520 22.46 29.58 9.90
CA LEU A 520 22.18 29.01 11.22
C LEU A 520 23.10 29.67 12.24
N ALA A 521 22.52 30.38 13.21
CA ALA A 521 23.26 31.09 14.25
C ALA A 521 22.80 30.62 15.63
N ALA A 522 23.71 30.03 16.40
CA ALA A 522 23.46 29.66 17.79
C ALA A 522 23.69 30.90 18.66
N LYS A 523 22.74 31.20 19.57
CA LYS A 523 22.93 32.24 20.58
C LYS A 523 23.46 31.58 21.86
N PRO A 524 24.52 32.10 22.49
CA PRO A 524 25.01 31.56 23.75
C PRO A 524 24.02 31.88 24.87
N ILE A 525 23.12 30.94 25.15
CA ILE A 525 22.13 31.01 26.23
C ILE A 525 22.55 29.99 27.29
N SER A 526 22.71 30.44 28.55
CA SER A 526 23.35 29.67 29.64
C SER A 526 22.71 28.32 30.03
N ASN A 527 21.56 27.98 29.46
CA ASN A 527 20.79 26.78 29.79
C ASN A 527 20.22 26.03 28.58
N ILE A 528 20.72 26.32 27.37
CA ILE A 528 20.31 25.67 26.12
C ILE A 528 21.57 25.19 25.38
N SER A 529 21.55 23.93 24.94
CA SER A 529 22.51 23.38 23.98
C SER A 529 21.78 23.06 22.67
N GLU A 530 22.44 23.22 21.53
CA GLU A 530 21.84 23.00 20.21
C GLU A 530 22.56 21.91 19.42
N LYS A 531 21.79 21.12 18.68
CA LYS A 531 22.27 20.13 17.71
C LYS A 531 21.54 20.35 16.39
N TRP A 532 22.26 20.49 15.29
CA TRP A 532 21.66 20.68 13.96
C TRP A 532 22.02 19.53 13.02
N SER A 533 21.08 19.16 12.16
CA SER A 533 21.26 18.16 11.11
C SER A 533 20.55 18.60 9.84
N VAL A 534 21.14 18.36 8.68
CA VAL A 534 20.56 18.76 7.38
C VAL A 534 20.51 17.56 6.45
N GLU A 535 19.33 17.27 5.91
CA GLU A 535 19.09 16.22 4.94
C GLU A 535 18.53 16.81 3.65
N THR A 536 19.10 16.46 2.51
CA THR A 536 18.76 17.05 1.22
C THR A 536 18.26 16.01 0.23
N SER A 537 17.19 16.32 -0.50
CA SER A 537 16.74 15.51 -1.64
C SER A 537 17.74 15.60 -2.81
N PRO A 538 17.81 14.59 -3.71
CA PRO A 538 18.70 14.62 -4.87
C PRO A 538 18.51 15.79 -5.85
N VAL A 539 17.41 16.54 -5.73
CA VAL A 539 17.11 17.74 -6.55
C VAL A 539 17.95 18.95 -6.09
N TRP A 540 18.48 18.93 -4.86
CA TRP A 540 19.23 20.03 -4.27
C TRP A 540 20.69 19.66 -4.04
N SER A 541 21.59 20.62 -4.21
CA SER A 541 23.01 20.51 -3.86
C SER A 541 23.31 21.49 -2.73
N MET A 542 24.02 21.02 -1.71
CA MET A 542 24.36 21.81 -0.53
C MET A 542 25.88 22.00 -0.42
N GLN A 543 26.28 23.24 -0.13
CA GLN A 543 27.61 23.57 0.37
C GLN A 543 27.46 24.24 1.74
N SER A 544 28.43 24.02 2.62
CA SER A 544 28.44 24.62 3.97
C SER A 544 29.72 25.42 4.18
N GLU A 545 29.59 26.57 4.83
CA GLU A 545 30.67 27.48 5.21
C GLU A 545 30.59 27.75 6.72
N GLY A 546 31.73 27.75 7.42
CA GLY A 546 31.79 27.87 8.88
C GLY A 546 32.29 26.60 9.58
N GLU A 547 31.63 26.21 10.68
CA GLU A 547 32.02 25.01 11.44
C GLU A 547 31.88 23.73 10.60
N LYS A 548 32.86 22.83 10.76
CA LYS A 548 32.89 21.58 9.99
C LYS A 548 31.86 20.59 10.55
N PRO A 549 31.01 20.00 9.70
CA PRO A 549 30.08 18.97 10.13
C PRO A 549 30.80 17.70 10.56
N ILE A 550 30.17 16.97 11.47
CA ILE A 550 30.54 15.62 11.87
C ILE A 550 29.56 14.65 11.19
N PHE A 551 30.07 13.52 10.69
CA PHE A 551 29.26 12.49 10.08
C PHE A 551 29.18 11.26 10.99
N GLY A 552 27.97 10.80 11.28
CA GLY A 552 27.75 9.59 12.07
C GLY A 552 28.10 8.34 11.27
N MET A 553 29.15 7.61 11.66
CA MET A 553 29.66 6.42 10.95
C MET A 553 28.74 5.18 11.01
N GLN A 554 27.61 5.24 11.71
CA GLN A 554 26.70 4.09 11.95
C GLN A 554 25.33 4.20 11.27
N LYS A 555 25.07 5.24 10.47
CA LYS A 555 23.78 5.43 9.77
C LYS A 555 23.93 5.09 8.28
N GLU A 556 22.91 4.47 7.68
CA GLU A 556 22.88 4.13 6.24
C GLU A 556 23.03 5.36 5.33
N ASN A 557 22.58 6.54 5.79
CA ASN A 557 22.75 7.83 5.13
C ASN A 557 23.75 8.71 5.89
N LEU A 558 24.72 9.29 5.16
CA LEU A 558 25.68 10.26 5.69
C LEU A 558 25.02 11.63 5.84
N ILE A 559 24.38 11.84 6.99
CA ILE A 559 23.75 13.12 7.34
C ILE A 559 24.78 13.98 8.09
N PRO A 560 25.11 15.19 7.61
CA PRO A 560 25.99 16.11 8.34
C PRO A 560 25.29 16.62 9.61
N GLU A 561 26.02 16.58 10.74
CA GLU A 561 25.57 17.08 12.04
C GLU A 561 26.52 18.18 12.56
N TRP A 562 25.95 19.23 13.16
CA TRP A 562 26.68 20.33 13.81
C TRP A 562 26.30 20.44 15.28
N TYR A 563 27.29 20.78 16.11
CA TYR A 563 27.16 20.94 17.57
C TYR A 563 27.73 22.30 17.97
N PRO A 564 27.01 23.39 17.67
CA PRO A 564 27.54 24.73 17.83
C PRO A 564 27.81 25.10 19.30
N TRP A 565 27.07 24.55 20.28
CA TRP A 565 27.31 24.76 21.73
C TRP A 565 26.64 23.70 22.62
#